data_AF-A0A182J956-F1
#
_entry.id   AF-A0A182J956-F1
#
_cell.length_a   1.000
_cell.length_b   1.000
_cell.length_c   1.000
_cell.angle_alpha   90.00
_cell.angle_beta   90.00
_cell.angle_gamma   90.00
#
_symmetry.space_group_name_H-M   'P 1'
#
loop_
_entity.id
_entity.type
_entity.pdbx_description
1 polymer ?
#
loop_
_entity_poly.entity_id
_entity_poly.type
_entity_poly.pdbx_seq_one_letter_code
_entity_poly.pdbx_strand_id
1 'polypeptide(L)'
;MRLLWGGFKAKVRWLPLARNEEIGRFLGATKEILKNTVLFTENPLVIGPKWNLGEYEQRSVVVPCPGDDPETFFEYYRYDALLVLKCLATQIRSTALFDKIINLESHYEARKNTRYYREADERVVSYLFRQFLEPLKQLEREHLSTTYTHSLWGTQLRREHLKTNKYVICKCERCSDSTELGTFLSALRCMGLDGEPCAGFQLPVDPLSDVSDWKCDRCPVHISYDQVNFLMSKIGEEVDDVMGRKSSVKEFEDVIHKLENFLHPNHFHLLTLKHSLVQMYGHFEGYQLSELKDDVLQRKLAMCREMMLIIDILDPQSFRLTLYAGVILLEQQAALIECNRRMQGRPTAGDQICIAENIKRNFDEARQCLNRAKDILKNEMGTLQGKKLLEKVSDALGSIGKQSAITILA
;
A
#
# COMPACT_ATOMS: atom_id res chain seq x y z
N MET A 1 23.25 5.11 15.49
CA MET A 1 23.33 6.02 14.33
C MET A 1 23.39 7.45 14.88
N ARG A 2 24.50 8.18 14.64
CA ARG A 2 24.78 9.54 15.17
C ARG A 2 23.83 10.57 14.53
N LEU A 3 23.21 11.43 15.32
CA LEU A 3 22.57 12.66 14.84
C LEU A 3 23.36 13.88 15.34
N LEU A 4 23.59 14.80 14.40
CA LEU A 4 24.46 15.96 14.44
C LEU A 4 23.93 17.04 15.40
N TRP A 5 24.72 17.40 16.41
CA TRP A 5 24.52 18.62 17.21
C TRP A 5 25.37 19.76 16.60
N GLY A 6 24.85 20.42 15.58
CA GLY A 6 25.46 21.61 14.97
C GLY A 6 24.54 22.82 15.16
N GLY A 7 24.76 23.63 16.21
CA GLY A 7 24.02 24.88 16.39
C GLY A 7 24.26 25.61 17.71
N PHE A 8 24.75 24.94 18.76
CA PHE A 8 24.72 25.51 20.12
C PHE A 8 25.96 26.30 20.56
N LYS A 9 26.92 26.59 19.66
CA LYS A 9 28.27 27.06 20.08
C LYS A 9 28.56 28.56 19.98
N ALA A 10 27.56 29.42 19.83
CA ALA A 10 27.83 30.87 19.76
C ALA A 10 26.81 31.68 20.56
N LYS A 11 27.05 31.90 21.88
CA LYS A 11 26.75 33.20 22.51
C LYS A 11 27.21 33.49 23.94
N VAL A 12 27.76 32.57 24.75
CA VAL A 12 28.16 32.96 26.13
C VAL A 12 29.54 32.42 26.53
N ARG A 13 30.57 33.24 26.34
CA ARG A 13 31.99 32.92 26.58
C ARG A 13 32.46 33.09 28.05
N TRP A 14 31.58 33.55 28.95
CA TRP A 14 31.89 34.03 30.31
C TRP A 14 31.06 33.32 31.42
N LEU A 15 30.33 32.28 31.02
CA LEU A 15 29.66 31.30 31.88
C LEU A 15 30.13 29.88 31.49
N PRO A 16 31.35 29.47 31.86
CA PRO A 16 31.82 28.10 31.61
C PRO A 16 30.94 27.06 32.32
N LEU A 17 30.78 25.92 31.66
CA LEU A 17 30.15 24.74 32.23
C LEU A 17 31.14 24.04 33.17
N ALA A 18 30.78 23.92 34.44
CA ALA A 18 31.54 23.26 35.49
C ALA A 18 30.75 22.09 36.09
N ARG A 19 31.41 21.26 36.92
CA ARG A 19 30.78 20.09 37.56
C ARG A 19 31.26 19.93 38.99
N ASN A 20 30.35 19.57 39.89
CA ASN A 20 30.61 19.21 41.29
C ASN A 20 29.81 17.94 41.63
N GLU A 21 30.24 17.22 42.67
CA GLU A 21 29.68 15.91 43.05
C GLU A 21 28.28 15.98 43.70
N GLU A 22 27.92 17.12 44.26
CA GLU A 22 26.68 17.35 45.00
C GLU A 22 25.53 17.82 44.08
N ILE A 23 25.80 18.74 43.15
CA ILE A 23 24.76 19.35 42.27
C ILE A 23 24.91 18.97 40.78
N GLY A 24 25.93 18.19 40.43
CA GLY A 24 26.18 17.80 39.04
C GLY A 24 26.74 18.96 38.20
N ARG A 25 26.18 19.19 37.01
CA ARG A 25 26.67 20.22 36.06
C ARG A 25 26.03 21.57 36.33
N PHE A 26 26.84 22.62 36.38
CA PHE A 26 26.38 23.99 36.63
C PHE A 26 27.14 25.00 35.74
N LEU A 27 26.61 26.21 35.62
CA LEU A 27 27.29 27.32 34.95
C LEU A 27 27.92 28.23 36.02
N GLY A 28 29.23 28.46 35.93
CA GLY A 28 29.95 29.33 36.86
C GLY A 28 30.17 30.72 36.27
N ALA A 29 29.82 31.79 36.99
CA ALA A 29 30.11 33.15 36.56
C ALA A 29 31.60 33.48 36.76
N THR A 30 32.33 33.83 35.69
CA THR A 30 33.74 34.22 35.78
C THR A 30 33.96 35.72 36.01
N LYS A 31 32.87 36.50 36.13
CA LYS A 31 32.87 37.96 36.35
C LYS A 31 31.67 38.36 37.20
N GLU A 32 31.76 39.53 37.83
CA GLU A 32 30.66 40.10 38.60
C GLU A 32 29.45 40.41 37.69
N ILE A 33 28.25 39.99 38.13
CA ILE A 33 27.00 40.14 37.39
C ILE A 33 26.19 41.25 38.05
N LEU A 34 26.00 42.36 37.35
CA LEU A 34 25.17 43.46 37.84
C LEU A 34 23.71 43.02 37.94
N LYS A 35 23.00 43.54 38.95
CA LYS A 35 21.57 43.31 39.13
C LYS A 35 20.80 43.66 37.85
N ASN A 36 19.89 42.77 37.44
CA ASN A 36 19.09 42.84 36.19
C ASN A 36 19.86 42.55 34.88
N THR A 37 21.07 42.00 34.94
CA THR A 37 21.77 41.53 33.73
C THR A 37 21.15 40.22 33.22
N VAL A 38 20.75 40.18 31.96
CA VAL A 38 20.24 38.97 31.29
C VAL A 38 21.42 38.04 30.96
N LEU A 39 21.45 36.84 31.57
CA LEU A 39 22.58 35.91 31.45
C LEU A 39 22.53 35.02 30.20
N PHE A 40 21.34 34.53 29.84
CA PHE A 40 21.06 33.89 28.57
C PHE A 40 19.56 34.01 28.27
N THR A 41 19.21 33.81 27.02
CA THR A 41 17.82 33.73 26.57
C THR A 41 17.68 32.41 25.85
N GLU A 42 16.86 31.51 26.38
CA GLU A 42 16.59 30.21 25.79
C GLU A 42 15.23 30.26 25.10
N ASN A 43 15.14 29.74 23.88
CA ASN A 43 13.85 29.51 23.24
C ASN A 43 13.31 28.16 23.72
N PRO A 44 12.03 28.07 24.09
CA PRO A 44 11.47 26.85 24.67
C PRO A 44 11.52 25.69 23.67
N LEU A 45 11.92 24.51 24.15
CA LEU A 45 11.98 23.28 23.33
C LEU A 45 10.59 22.78 22.91
N VAL A 46 9.54 23.25 23.58
CA VAL A 46 8.11 22.95 23.34
C VAL A 46 7.33 24.26 23.42
N ILE A 47 6.57 24.60 22.38
CA ILE A 47 5.64 25.73 22.36
C ILE A 47 4.22 25.18 22.52
N GLY A 48 3.52 25.56 23.60
CA GLY A 48 2.07 25.32 23.78
C GLY A 48 1.21 26.23 22.89
N PRO A 49 -0.11 26.01 22.77
CA PRO A 49 -0.91 26.60 21.68
C PRO A 49 -1.11 28.13 21.79
N LYS A 50 -1.53 28.68 20.65
CA LYS A 50 -1.45 30.07 20.12
C LYS A 50 -1.76 31.22 21.10
N TRP A 51 -0.94 32.27 20.98
CA TRP A 51 -0.98 33.53 21.74
C TRP A 51 -1.85 34.61 21.05
N ASN A 52 -2.61 34.23 20.02
CA ASN A 52 -3.49 35.10 19.26
C ASN A 52 -4.87 34.45 19.21
N LEU A 53 -5.67 34.71 20.23
CA LEU A 53 -7.09 34.38 20.32
C LEU A 53 -7.87 35.70 20.35
N GLY A 54 -9.02 35.75 19.66
CA GLY A 54 -9.91 36.92 19.69
C GLY A 54 -10.51 37.14 21.08
N GLU A 55 -11.01 38.35 21.37
CA GLU A 55 -11.52 38.72 22.72
C GLU A 55 -12.59 37.76 23.29
N TYR A 56 -13.32 37.04 22.44
CA TYR A 56 -14.31 36.03 22.85
C TYR A 56 -13.66 34.76 23.41
N GLU A 57 -12.59 34.28 22.78
CA GLU A 57 -11.88 33.04 23.17
C GLU A 57 -11.02 33.24 24.43
N GLN A 58 -10.57 34.47 24.69
CA GLN A 58 -9.85 34.81 25.93
C GLN A 58 -10.74 34.77 27.19
N ARG A 59 -12.08 34.82 27.03
CA ARG A 59 -13.04 34.89 28.15
C ARG A 59 -13.75 33.57 28.45
N SER A 60 -13.62 32.56 27.59
CA SER A 60 -14.33 31.30 27.79
C SER A 60 -13.46 30.26 28.49
N VAL A 61 -13.84 29.86 29.71
CA VAL A 61 -13.19 28.77 30.49
C VAL A 61 -13.65 27.38 29.99
N VAL A 62 -14.50 27.34 28.96
CA VAL A 62 -15.06 26.12 28.39
C VAL A 62 -14.68 26.07 26.91
N VAL A 63 -13.84 25.10 26.54
CA VAL A 63 -13.68 24.69 25.14
C VAL A 63 -14.97 23.97 24.74
N PRO A 64 -15.77 24.49 23.80
CA PRO A 64 -17.01 23.85 23.41
C PRO A 64 -16.72 22.44 22.86
N CYS A 65 -17.59 21.49 23.18
CA CYS A 65 -17.57 20.18 22.52
C CYS A 65 -17.75 20.43 21.02
N PRO A 66 -16.88 19.89 20.14
CA PRO A 66 -17.03 20.11 18.72
C PRO A 66 -18.39 19.56 18.27
N GLY A 67 -19.14 20.36 17.50
CA GLY A 67 -20.26 19.86 16.73
C GLY A 67 -19.77 18.97 15.59
N ASP A 68 -20.58 18.76 14.55
CA ASP A 68 -20.25 17.90 13.39
C ASP A 68 -19.12 18.47 12.48
N ASP A 69 -18.39 19.48 12.93
CA ASP A 69 -17.26 20.06 12.20
C ASP A 69 -15.98 19.20 12.38
N PRO A 70 -15.43 18.62 11.29
CA PRO A 70 -14.29 17.73 11.38
C PRO A 70 -13.01 18.39 11.89
N GLU A 71 -12.76 19.68 11.58
CA GLU A 71 -11.51 20.36 11.94
C GLU A 71 -11.43 20.61 13.45
N THR A 72 -12.51 21.10 14.07
CA THR A 72 -12.60 21.25 15.53
C THR A 72 -12.59 19.90 16.26
N PHE A 73 -13.15 18.83 15.67
CA PHE A 73 -13.04 17.47 16.18
C PHE A 73 -11.58 16.97 16.21
N PHE A 74 -10.81 17.25 15.15
CA PHE A 74 -9.39 16.87 15.05
C PHE A 74 -8.51 17.60 16.07
N GLU A 75 -8.79 18.87 16.36
CA GLU A 75 -8.03 19.64 17.36
C GLU A 75 -8.35 19.21 18.80
N TYR A 76 -9.58 18.78 19.07
CA TYR A 76 -10.06 18.48 20.43
C TYR A 76 -9.54 17.14 21.01
N TYR A 77 -9.40 16.08 20.22
CA TYR A 77 -9.08 14.73 20.73
C TYR A 77 -7.64 14.26 20.48
N ARG A 78 -6.92 14.85 19.50
CA ARG A 78 -5.74 14.19 18.91
C ARG A 78 -4.47 14.27 19.77
N TYR A 79 -4.18 15.39 20.44
CA TYR A 79 -2.88 15.56 21.11
C TYR A 79 -2.70 14.67 22.34
N ASP A 80 -3.71 14.64 23.22
CA ASP A 80 -3.65 13.85 24.46
C ASP A 80 -3.72 12.35 24.16
N ALA A 81 -4.56 11.94 23.19
CA ALA A 81 -4.61 10.57 22.72
C ALA A 81 -3.28 10.12 22.06
N LEU A 82 -2.64 10.97 21.25
CA LEU A 82 -1.33 10.66 20.65
C LEU A 82 -0.22 10.55 21.69
N LEU A 83 -0.26 11.35 22.76
CA LEU A 83 0.69 11.24 23.86
C LEU A 83 0.58 9.88 24.54
N VAL A 84 -0.65 9.45 24.86
CA VAL A 84 -0.90 8.12 25.44
C VAL A 84 -0.39 7.01 24.53
N LEU A 85 -0.69 7.06 23.23
CA LEU A 85 -0.21 6.08 22.26
C LEU A 85 1.32 6.06 22.14
N LYS A 86 1.99 7.23 22.17
CA LYS A 86 3.45 7.32 22.18
C LYS A 86 4.05 6.71 23.44
N CYS A 87 3.43 6.95 24.60
CA CYS A 87 3.83 6.34 25.87
C CYS A 87 3.68 4.82 25.81
N LEU A 88 2.55 4.30 25.31
CA LEU A 88 2.36 2.85 25.11
C LEU A 88 3.39 2.26 24.14
N ALA A 89 3.70 2.94 23.05
CA ALA A 89 4.73 2.49 22.11
C ALA A 89 6.14 2.40 22.73
N THR A 90 6.41 3.11 23.84
CA THR A 90 7.69 2.96 24.56
C THR A 90 7.86 1.57 25.18
N GLN A 91 6.78 0.85 25.48
CA GLN A 91 6.83 -0.54 25.95
C GLN A 91 7.61 -1.44 24.98
N ILE A 92 7.50 -1.18 23.68
CA ILE A 92 8.17 -1.95 22.63
C ILE A 92 9.62 -1.48 22.44
N ARG A 93 9.89 -0.18 22.58
CA ARG A 93 11.20 0.42 22.26
C ARG A 93 12.17 0.45 23.44
N SER A 94 11.66 0.52 24.67
CA SER A 94 12.44 0.56 25.91
C SER A 94 11.55 0.25 27.12
N THR A 95 11.56 -1.01 27.54
CA THR A 95 10.84 -1.47 28.74
C THR A 95 11.24 -0.69 29.99
N ALA A 96 12.54 -0.42 30.18
CA ALA A 96 13.04 0.36 31.31
C ALA A 96 12.52 1.82 31.36
N LEU A 97 12.23 2.43 30.21
CA LEU A 97 11.63 3.77 30.16
C LEU A 97 10.12 3.70 30.42
N PHE A 98 9.46 2.68 29.86
CA PHE A 98 8.05 2.42 30.12
C PHE A 98 7.78 2.16 31.61
N ASP A 99 8.63 1.37 32.26
CA ASP A 99 8.58 1.10 33.70
C ASP A 99 8.72 2.39 34.51
N LYS A 100 9.60 3.32 34.08
CA LYS A 100 9.69 4.63 34.74
C LYS A 100 8.42 5.44 34.57
N ILE A 101 7.82 5.45 33.38
CA ILE A 101 6.61 6.21 33.08
C ILE A 101 5.42 5.68 33.87
N ILE A 102 5.23 4.35 33.94
CA ILE A 102 4.07 3.75 34.62
C ILE A 102 4.17 3.87 36.14
N ASN A 103 5.39 3.97 36.68
CA ASN A 103 5.64 4.17 38.11
C ASN A 103 5.72 5.66 38.52
N LEU A 104 5.49 6.61 37.60
CA LEU A 104 5.33 8.00 38.00
C LEU A 104 4.08 8.13 38.87
N GLU A 105 4.21 8.85 39.99
CA GLU A 105 3.07 9.11 40.87
C GLU A 105 1.97 9.84 40.10
N SER A 106 0.84 9.16 39.96
CA SER A 106 -0.33 9.69 39.31
C SER A 106 -1.21 10.39 40.34
N HIS A 107 -1.34 11.71 40.24
CA HIS A 107 -2.36 12.45 40.99
C HIS A 107 -3.79 12.20 40.46
N TYR A 108 -3.96 11.25 39.53
CA TYR A 108 -5.22 10.99 38.85
C TYR A 108 -6.24 10.28 39.75
N GLU A 109 -5.78 9.48 40.73
CA GLU A 109 -6.62 8.85 41.75
C GLU A 109 -7.41 9.88 42.58
N ALA A 110 -6.75 10.97 42.97
CA ALA A 110 -7.36 12.07 43.69
C ALA A 110 -8.40 12.86 42.86
N ARG A 111 -8.44 12.63 41.53
CA ARG A 111 -9.31 13.35 40.59
C ARG A 111 -10.53 12.57 40.15
N LYS A 112 -10.67 11.27 40.47
CA LYS A 112 -11.71 10.35 39.96
C LYS A 112 -13.16 10.84 40.02
N ASN A 113 -13.49 11.74 40.95
CA ASN A 113 -14.85 12.29 41.12
C ASN A 113 -14.99 13.75 40.62
N THR A 114 -13.98 14.28 39.95
CA THR A 114 -13.97 15.67 39.47
C THR A 114 -14.49 15.76 38.03
N ARG A 115 -14.97 16.95 37.65
CA ARG A 115 -15.31 17.26 36.25
C ARG A 115 -14.12 17.05 35.31
N TYR A 116 -12.91 17.43 35.74
CA TYR A 116 -11.69 17.28 34.94
C TYR A 116 -11.36 15.82 34.62
N TYR A 117 -11.62 14.90 35.56
CA TYR A 117 -11.43 13.47 35.31
C TYR A 117 -12.42 12.94 34.28
N ARG A 118 -13.70 13.32 34.40
CA ARG A 118 -14.73 12.91 33.42
C ARG A 118 -14.43 13.43 32.02
N GLU A 119 -14.00 14.68 31.89
CA GLU A 119 -13.61 15.25 30.59
C GLU A 119 -12.36 14.56 30.01
N ALA A 120 -11.34 14.28 30.82
CA ALA A 120 -10.14 13.58 30.35
C ALA A 120 -10.42 12.11 29.98
N ASP A 121 -11.27 11.42 30.73
CA ASP A 121 -11.72 10.07 30.42
C ASP A 121 -12.49 10.03 29.09
N GLU A 122 -13.47 10.92 28.90
CA GLU A 122 -14.27 10.98 27.68
C GLU A 122 -13.40 11.33 26.45
N ARG A 123 -12.51 12.32 26.60
CA ARG A 123 -11.64 12.82 25.52
C ARG A 123 -10.52 11.88 25.13
N VAL A 124 -9.94 11.17 26.09
CA VAL A 124 -8.71 10.42 25.83
C VAL A 124 -8.98 8.93 25.91
N VAL A 125 -9.47 8.47 27.06
CA VAL A 125 -9.63 7.03 27.33
C VAL A 125 -10.76 6.47 26.46
N SER A 126 -11.97 6.97 26.62
CA SER A 126 -13.15 6.52 25.88
C SER A 126 -13.01 6.70 24.36
N TYR A 127 -12.29 7.73 23.90
CA TYR A 127 -11.97 7.91 22.49
C TYR A 127 -10.99 6.83 21.98
N LEU A 128 -9.89 6.60 22.69
CA LEU A 128 -8.92 5.55 22.32
C LEU A 128 -9.54 4.16 22.32
N PHE A 129 -10.40 3.87 23.29
CA PHE A 129 -11.13 2.60 23.34
C PHE A 129 -12.08 2.46 22.15
N ARG A 130 -13.03 3.38 21.96
CA ARG A 130 -14.03 3.26 20.89
C ARG A 130 -13.43 3.24 19.49
N GLN A 131 -12.41 4.07 19.23
CA GLN A 131 -11.92 4.28 17.87
C GLN A 131 -10.74 3.36 17.49
N PHE A 132 -10.01 2.84 18.47
CA PHE A 132 -8.80 2.04 18.23
C PHE A 132 -8.83 0.70 18.97
N LEU A 133 -8.91 0.71 20.31
CA LEU A 133 -8.65 -0.50 21.10
C LEU A 133 -9.80 -1.51 21.06
N GLU A 134 -11.06 -1.07 21.03
CA GLU A 134 -12.23 -1.97 20.89
C GLU A 134 -12.30 -2.60 19.50
N PRO A 135 -12.14 -1.83 18.38
CA PRO A 135 -11.96 -2.42 17.07
C PRO A 135 -10.79 -3.41 17.05
N LEU A 136 -9.63 -3.06 17.61
CA LEU A 136 -8.48 -3.97 17.69
C LEU A 136 -8.78 -5.23 18.51
N LYS A 137 -9.49 -5.14 19.64
CA LYS A 137 -9.89 -6.30 20.45
C LYS A 137 -10.90 -7.19 19.76
N GLN A 138 -11.85 -6.61 19.03
CA GLN A 138 -12.79 -7.37 18.20
C GLN A 138 -12.05 -8.09 17.09
N LEU A 139 -11.08 -7.40 16.48
CA LEU A 139 -10.22 -7.96 15.45
C LEU A 139 -9.24 -8.99 16.03
N GLU A 140 -8.72 -8.88 17.26
CA GLU A 140 -7.85 -9.87 17.93
C GLU A 140 -8.55 -11.20 18.20
N ARG A 141 -9.89 -11.20 18.32
CA ARG A 141 -10.69 -12.44 18.43
C ARG A 141 -10.74 -13.20 17.11
N GLU A 142 -10.48 -12.51 16.01
CA GLU A 142 -10.19 -13.10 14.71
C GLU A 142 -8.66 -13.17 14.58
N HIS A 143 -8.09 -14.20 14.00
CA HIS A 143 -6.63 -14.22 13.82
C HIS A 143 -6.23 -13.15 12.79
N LEU A 144 -5.90 -11.94 13.24
CA LEU A 144 -5.35 -10.90 12.39
C LEU A 144 -3.99 -11.36 11.86
N SER A 145 -3.96 -11.66 10.57
CA SER A 145 -2.73 -11.97 9.85
C SER A 145 -2.42 -10.85 8.86
N THR A 146 -1.14 -10.57 8.68
CA THR A 146 -0.66 -9.64 7.66
C THR A 146 0.45 -10.32 6.86
N THR A 147 0.70 -9.86 5.64
CA THR A 147 1.77 -10.40 4.80
C THR A 147 3.04 -9.56 4.93
N TYR A 148 4.16 -10.21 5.22
CA TYR A 148 5.49 -9.60 5.23
C TYR A 148 6.21 -9.74 3.89
N THR A 149 5.57 -10.33 2.88
CA THR A 149 6.13 -10.53 1.52
C THR A 149 5.32 -9.74 0.48
N HIS A 150 5.85 -9.66 -0.74
CA HIS A 150 5.07 -9.23 -1.89
C HIS A 150 3.98 -10.27 -2.21
N SER A 151 2.74 -9.85 -2.49
CA SER A 151 1.59 -10.77 -2.65
C SER A 151 1.68 -11.63 -3.92
N LEU A 152 2.25 -11.08 -5.00
CA LEU A 152 2.38 -11.78 -6.29
C LEU A 152 3.56 -12.75 -6.37
N TRP A 153 4.39 -12.87 -5.34
CA TRP A 153 5.48 -13.86 -5.35
C TRP A 153 4.94 -15.27 -5.19
N GLY A 154 5.52 -16.24 -5.90
CA GLY A 154 5.25 -17.66 -5.70
C GLY A 154 5.67 -18.17 -4.32
N THR A 155 5.17 -19.34 -3.93
CA THR A 155 5.34 -19.93 -2.59
C THR A 155 6.81 -20.07 -2.16
N GLN A 156 7.69 -20.56 -3.04
CA GLN A 156 9.12 -20.71 -2.72
C GLN A 156 9.78 -19.37 -2.38
N LEU A 157 9.64 -18.36 -3.25
CA LEU A 157 10.18 -17.01 -3.02
C LEU A 157 9.65 -16.37 -1.74
N ARG A 158 8.35 -16.55 -1.44
CA ARG A 158 7.74 -16.05 -0.20
C ARG A 158 8.36 -16.71 1.03
N ARG A 159 8.49 -18.02 1.01
CA ARG A 159 9.06 -18.79 2.12
C ARG A 159 10.53 -18.48 2.34
N GLU A 160 11.31 -18.41 1.27
CA GLU A 160 12.73 -18.02 1.33
C GLU A 160 12.90 -16.62 1.93
N HIS A 161 12.14 -15.64 1.45
CA HIS A 161 12.21 -14.28 1.97
C HIS A 161 11.89 -14.21 3.48
N LEU A 162 10.85 -14.91 3.92
CA LEU A 162 10.46 -14.95 5.33
C LEU A 162 11.51 -15.66 6.19
N LYS A 163 12.07 -16.77 5.70
CA LYS A 163 13.13 -17.52 6.38
C LYS A 163 14.38 -16.64 6.54
N THR A 164 14.80 -15.97 5.49
CA THR A 164 16.03 -15.15 5.48
C THR A 164 15.88 -13.85 6.27
N ASN A 165 14.76 -13.13 6.12
CA ASN A 165 14.60 -11.77 6.66
C ASN A 165 13.82 -11.70 7.97
N LYS A 166 13.02 -12.73 8.26
CA LYS A 166 12.14 -12.79 9.44
C LYS A 166 12.37 -14.03 10.29
N TYR A 167 13.22 -14.97 9.84
CA TYR A 167 13.49 -16.23 10.54
C TYR A 167 12.23 -17.06 10.81
N VAL A 168 11.23 -16.96 9.92
CA VAL A 168 9.95 -17.68 10.01
C VAL A 168 9.76 -18.55 8.78
N ILE A 169 9.38 -19.81 8.99
CA ILE A 169 8.98 -20.73 7.93
C ILE A 169 7.45 -20.69 7.83
N CYS A 170 6.93 -20.11 6.74
CA CYS A 170 5.50 -19.93 6.55
C CYS A 170 4.81 -21.25 6.13
N LYS A 171 3.71 -21.57 6.82
CA LYS A 171 2.83 -22.71 6.52
C LYS A 171 1.36 -22.27 6.38
N CYS A 172 1.13 -21.04 5.90
CA CYS A 172 -0.25 -20.58 5.68
C CYS A 172 -0.94 -21.44 4.61
N GLU A 173 -2.26 -21.34 4.52
CA GLU A 173 -3.09 -22.06 3.54
C GLU A 173 -2.50 -21.98 2.13
N ARG A 174 -2.22 -20.76 1.66
CA ARG A 174 -1.60 -20.54 0.34
C ARG A 174 -0.25 -21.24 0.18
N CYS A 175 0.64 -21.20 1.19
CA CYS A 175 1.95 -21.83 1.09
C CYS A 175 1.88 -23.36 1.16
N SER A 176 0.79 -23.92 1.70
CA SER A 176 0.58 -25.35 1.82
C SER A 176 -0.16 -25.95 0.61
N ASP A 177 -0.78 -25.10 -0.20
CA ASP A 177 -1.48 -25.48 -1.43
C ASP A 177 -0.54 -25.38 -2.65
N SER A 178 -0.36 -26.51 -3.35
CA SER A 178 0.45 -26.60 -4.58
C SER A 178 -0.03 -25.72 -5.74
N THR A 179 -1.32 -25.34 -5.74
CA THR A 179 -1.91 -24.45 -6.76
C THR A 179 -1.94 -22.99 -6.33
N GLU A 180 -1.51 -22.70 -5.11
CA GLU A 180 -1.47 -21.36 -4.52
C GLU A 180 -2.84 -20.65 -4.51
N LEU A 181 -3.86 -21.31 -3.95
CA LEU A 181 -5.27 -20.90 -3.94
C LEU A 181 -5.90 -20.95 -5.35
N GLY A 182 -5.50 -21.93 -6.16
CA GLY A 182 -5.94 -22.06 -7.55
C GLY A 182 -5.43 -20.96 -8.50
N THR A 183 -4.46 -20.14 -8.07
CA THR A 183 -3.91 -19.05 -8.89
C THR A 183 -2.82 -19.52 -9.85
N PHE A 184 -2.12 -20.61 -9.50
CA PHE A 184 -1.03 -21.21 -10.29
C PHE A 184 0.13 -20.22 -10.55
N LEU A 185 0.43 -19.34 -9.59
CA LEU A 185 1.42 -18.26 -9.74
C LEU A 185 2.83 -18.75 -10.05
N SER A 186 3.21 -19.93 -9.58
CA SER A 186 4.52 -20.54 -9.82
C SER A 186 4.48 -21.75 -10.78
N ALA A 187 3.30 -22.09 -11.30
CA ALA A 187 3.14 -23.31 -12.08
C ALA A 187 3.78 -23.22 -13.48
N LEU A 188 4.40 -24.32 -13.91
CA LEU A 188 4.99 -24.46 -15.25
C LEU A 188 4.06 -25.28 -16.14
N ARG A 189 4.08 -25.07 -17.45
CA ARG A 189 3.42 -25.97 -18.39
C ARG A 189 4.15 -27.30 -18.44
N CYS A 190 3.38 -28.38 -18.48
CA CYS A 190 3.96 -29.69 -18.71
C CYS A 190 4.25 -29.90 -20.21
N MET A 191 5.49 -30.27 -20.54
CA MET A 191 5.89 -30.58 -21.91
C MET A 191 5.40 -31.95 -22.40
N GLY A 192 4.77 -32.74 -21.52
CA GLY A 192 4.34 -34.10 -21.81
C GLY A 192 5.49 -35.10 -21.91
N LEU A 193 5.17 -36.28 -22.44
CA LEU A 193 6.15 -37.30 -22.79
C LEU A 193 6.51 -37.16 -24.26
N ASP A 194 7.62 -37.76 -24.69
CA ASP A 194 8.04 -37.73 -26.09
C ASP A 194 6.90 -38.21 -27.01
N GLY A 195 6.45 -37.33 -27.90
CA GLY A 195 5.35 -37.60 -28.84
C GLY A 195 3.94 -37.36 -28.29
N GLU A 196 3.76 -37.10 -27.00
CA GLU A 196 2.47 -36.97 -26.33
C GLU A 196 2.37 -35.63 -25.57
N PRO A 197 1.86 -34.55 -26.22
CA PRO A 197 1.76 -33.25 -25.60
C PRO A 197 0.78 -33.28 -24.43
N CYS A 198 1.13 -32.58 -23.33
CA CYS A 198 0.30 -32.50 -22.14
C CYS A 198 -0.31 -31.10 -21.98
N ALA A 199 -1.60 -31.04 -21.64
CA ALA A 199 -2.29 -29.79 -21.28
C ALA A 199 -2.28 -29.50 -19.76
N GLY A 200 -1.45 -30.23 -19.01
CA GLY A 200 -1.32 -30.10 -17.55
C GLY A 200 -0.25 -29.11 -17.13
N PHE A 201 -0.15 -28.92 -15.82
CA PHE A 201 0.81 -28.05 -15.17
C PHE A 201 1.68 -28.83 -14.19
N GLN A 202 2.96 -28.48 -14.16
CA GLN A 202 3.93 -28.96 -13.18
C GLN A 202 3.73 -28.15 -11.90
N LEU A 203 3.56 -28.85 -10.77
CA LEU A 203 3.34 -28.31 -9.44
C LEU A 203 4.29 -28.97 -8.43
N PRO A 204 4.69 -28.28 -7.35
CA PRO A 204 5.51 -28.88 -6.31
C PRO A 204 4.78 -30.04 -5.63
N VAL A 205 5.48 -31.17 -5.46
CA VAL A 205 4.97 -32.36 -4.76
C VAL A 205 4.73 -32.05 -3.27
N ASP A 206 5.67 -31.34 -2.64
CA ASP A 206 5.55 -30.81 -1.28
C ASP A 206 5.85 -29.30 -1.30
N PRO A 207 4.82 -28.44 -1.38
CA PRO A 207 4.99 -26.98 -1.38
C PRO A 207 5.70 -26.42 -0.13
N LEU A 208 5.73 -27.19 0.96
CA LEU A 208 6.36 -26.80 2.22
C LEU A 208 7.80 -27.30 2.35
N SER A 209 8.33 -28.00 1.34
CA SER A 209 9.74 -28.39 1.26
C SER A 209 10.53 -27.39 0.42
N ASP A 210 11.70 -26.99 0.93
CA ASP A 210 12.61 -26.08 0.23
C ASP A 210 13.30 -26.76 -0.98
N VAL A 211 13.24 -28.09 -1.08
CA VAL A 211 13.85 -28.93 -2.13
C VAL A 211 12.84 -29.89 -2.77
N SER A 212 11.60 -29.43 -2.95
CA SER A 212 10.55 -30.25 -3.54
C SER A 212 10.76 -30.49 -5.03
N ASP A 213 10.68 -31.76 -5.44
CA ASP A 213 10.44 -32.14 -6.83
C ASP A 213 9.02 -31.74 -7.26
N TRP A 214 8.79 -31.75 -8.57
CA TRP A 214 7.55 -31.31 -9.19
C TRP A 214 6.95 -32.43 -10.04
N LYS A 215 5.62 -32.47 -10.07
CA LYS A 215 4.84 -33.43 -10.86
C LYS A 215 3.76 -32.73 -11.67
N CYS A 216 3.43 -33.30 -12.82
CA CYS A 216 2.27 -32.87 -13.58
C CYS A 216 0.97 -33.30 -12.88
N ASP A 217 -0.05 -32.45 -12.96
CA ASP A 217 -1.41 -32.73 -12.51
C ASP A 217 -2.23 -33.66 -13.45
N ARG A 218 -1.74 -33.92 -14.67
CA ARG A 218 -2.46 -34.72 -15.69
C ARG A 218 -1.73 -35.93 -16.23
N CYS A 219 -0.40 -35.92 -16.20
CA CYS A 219 0.42 -37.00 -16.79
C CYS A 219 1.54 -37.42 -15.81
N PRO A 220 2.24 -38.54 -16.06
CA PRO A 220 3.22 -39.07 -15.11
C PRO A 220 4.57 -38.35 -15.14
N VAL A 221 4.72 -37.24 -15.89
CA VAL A 221 5.98 -36.49 -15.98
C VAL A 221 6.32 -35.85 -14.65
N HIS A 222 7.55 -36.08 -14.20
CA HIS A 222 8.15 -35.47 -13.02
C HIS A 222 9.41 -34.70 -13.43
N ILE A 223 9.67 -33.59 -12.77
CA ILE A 223 10.89 -32.81 -12.93
C ILE A 223 11.49 -32.54 -11.54
N SER A 224 12.81 -32.59 -11.46
CA SER A 224 13.53 -32.41 -10.19
C SER A 224 13.54 -30.95 -9.74
N TYR A 225 13.70 -30.76 -8.43
CA TYR A 225 13.96 -29.44 -7.83
C TYR A 225 15.04 -28.65 -8.58
N ASP A 226 16.18 -29.27 -8.86
CA ASP A 226 17.32 -28.61 -9.51
C ASP A 226 17.00 -28.13 -10.93
N GLN A 227 16.23 -28.92 -11.69
CA GLN A 227 15.76 -28.54 -13.03
C GLN A 227 14.81 -27.34 -12.97
N VAL A 228 13.88 -27.33 -12.01
CA VAL A 228 12.95 -26.21 -11.82
C VAL A 228 13.71 -24.95 -11.42
N ASN A 229 14.61 -25.03 -10.45
CA ASN A 229 15.42 -23.90 -10.01
C ASN A 229 16.27 -23.32 -11.14
N PHE A 230 16.90 -24.17 -11.94
CA PHE A 230 17.68 -23.73 -13.09
C PHE A 230 16.80 -22.97 -14.10
N LEU A 231 15.63 -23.51 -14.42
CA LEU A 231 14.68 -22.85 -15.32
C LEU A 231 14.18 -21.52 -14.74
N MET A 232 13.81 -21.48 -13.47
CA MET A 232 13.36 -20.26 -12.78
C MET A 232 14.45 -19.19 -12.74
N SER A 233 15.71 -19.55 -12.51
CA SER A 233 16.84 -18.62 -12.59
C SER A 233 16.96 -18.02 -13.99
N LYS A 234 16.87 -18.85 -15.05
CA LYS A 234 17.03 -18.38 -16.43
C LYS A 234 15.87 -17.50 -16.89
N ILE A 235 14.64 -17.84 -16.50
CA ILE A 235 13.46 -17.02 -16.77
C ILE A 235 13.55 -15.70 -16.01
N GLY A 236 14.00 -15.73 -14.74
CA GLY A 236 14.24 -14.52 -13.94
C GLY A 236 15.24 -13.57 -14.61
N GLU A 237 16.39 -14.09 -15.06
CA GLU A 237 17.40 -13.31 -15.80
C GLU A 237 16.82 -12.64 -17.05
N GLU A 238 16.00 -13.35 -17.84
CA GLU A 238 15.40 -12.82 -19.07
C GLU A 238 14.34 -11.74 -18.79
N VAL A 239 13.52 -11.94 -17.75
CA VAL A 239 12.52 -10.95 -17.32
C VAL A 239 13.21 -9.71 -16.77
N ASP A 240 14.27 -9.87 -15.98
CA ASP A 240 15.02 -8.75 -15.41
C ASP A 240 15.76 -7.96 -16.50
N ASP A 241 16.28 -8.61 -17.56
CA ASP A 241 16.88 -7.90 -18.70
C ASP A 241 15.88 -6.97 -19.40
N VAL A 242 14.71 -7.49 -19.80
CA VAL A 242 13.73 -6.71 -20.55
C VAL A 242 13.13 -5.59 -19.70
N MET A 243 12.99 -5.80 -18.39
CA MET A 243 12.48 -4.82 -17.43
C MET A 243 13.53 -3.79 -16.98
N GLY A 244 14.82 -4.15 -16.99
CA GLY A 244 15.93 -3.33 -16.50
C GLY A 244 16.42 -2.27 -17.49
N ARG A 245 16.02 -2.36 -18.75
CA ARG A 245 16.42 -1.43 -19.83
C ARG A 245 15.22 -0.79 -20.52
N LYS A 246 15.50 0.19 -21.39
CA LYS A 246 14.48 0.74 -22.29
C LYS A 246 14.18 -0.28 -23.38
N SER A 247 13.10 -1.03 -23.22
CA SER A 247 12.65 -2.05 -24.17
C SER A 247 11.39 -1.59 -24.92
N SER A 248 11.27 -2.04 -26.16
CA SER A 248 10.13 -1.76 -27.03
C SER A 248 8.92 -2.64 -26.68
N VAL A 249 7.73 -2.24 -27.14
CA VAL A 249 6.50 -3.03 -26.99
C VAL A 249 6.67 -4.44 -27.57
N LYS A 250 7.29 -4.53 -28.74
CA LYS A 250 7.54 -5.80 -29.42
C LYS A 250 8.42 -6.75 -28.61
N GLU A 251 9.46 -6.23 -27.95
CA GLU A 251 10.30 -7.06 -27.08
C GLU A 251 9.52 -7.63 -25.89
N PHE A 252 8.61 -6.86 -25.29
CA PHE A 252 7.71 -7.37 -24.26
C PHE A 252 6.76 -8.44 -24.80
N GLU A 253 6.16 -8.23 -25.96
CA GLU A 253 5.29 -9.20 -26.62
C GLU A 253 6.03 -10.51 -26.94
N ASP A 254 7.25 -10.41 -27.49
CA ASP A 254 8.08 -11.56 -27.87
C ASP A 254 8.47 -12.38 -26.63
N VAL A 255 8.87 -11.74 -25.53
CA VAL A 255 9.20 -12.42 -24.27
C VAL A 255 7.96 -13.04 -23.63
N ILE A 256 6.83 -12.33 -23.58
CA ILE A 256 5.57 -12.90 -23.06
C ILE A 256 5.17 -14.12 -23.87
N HIS A 257 5.17 -14.02 -25.20
CA HIS A 257 4.81 -15.12 -26.09
C HIS A 257 5.73 -16.33 -25.91
N LYS A 258 7.04 -16.10 -25.80
CA LYS A 258 8.02 -17.15 -25.52
C LYS A 258 7.72 -17.83 -24.18
N LEU A 259 7.53 -17.06 -23.11
CA LEU A 259 7.34 -17.58 -21.77
C LEU A 259 5.98 -18.28 -21.58
N GLU A 260 4.93 -17.85 -22.28
CA GLU A 260 3.61 -18.51 -22.27
C GLU A 260 3.64 -19.95 -22.79
N ASN A 261 4.69 -20.35 -23.53
CA ASN A 261 4.90 -21.75 -23.93
C ASN A 261 5.41 -22.64 -22.78
N PHE A 262 6.03 -22.06 -21.76
CA PHE A 262 6.65 -22.79 -20.65
C PHE A 262 5.95 -22.57 -19.30
N LEU A 263 5.19 -21.48 -19.17
CA LEU A 263 4.60 -21.03 -17.91
C LEU A 263 3.09 -21.07 -17.94
N HIS A 264 2.48 -21.27 -16.77
CA HIS A 264 1.04 -21.04 -16.61
C HIS A 264 0.68 -19.58 -16.97
N PRO A 265 -0.45 -19.27 -17.63
CA PRO A 265 -0.82 -17.89 -18.00
C PRO A 265 -0.80 -16.85 -16.87
N ASN A 266 -1.05 -17.32 -15.64
CA ASN A 266 -1.05 -16.53 -14.40
C ASN A 266 0.31 -16.50 -13.69
N HIS A 267 1.37 -17.04 -14.30
CA HIS A 267 2.68 -17.12 -13.65
C HIS A 267 3.18 -15.72 -13.28
N PHE A 268 3.79 -15.56 -12.10
CA PHE A 268 4.13 -14.24 -11.56
C PHE A 268 5.02 -13.41 -12.49
N HIS A 269 5.98 -14.03 -13.18
CA HIS A 269 6.77 -13.36 -14.24
C HIS A 269 5.92 -12.82 -15.40
N LEU A 270 4.93 -13.59 -15.87
CA LEU A 270 4.02 -13.12 -16.91
C LEU A 270 3.14 -11.98 -16.40
N LEU A 271 2.67 -12.05 -15.15
CA LEU A 271 1.90 -10.95 -14.55
C LEU A 271 2.73 -9.66 -14.51
N THR A 272 4.01 -9.74 -14.12
CA THR A 272 4.92 -8.57 -14.13
C THR A 272 5.10 -7.99 -15.52
N LEU A 273 5.35 -8.83 -16.53
CA LEU A 273 5.51 -8.37 -17.91
C LEU A 273 4.21 -7.78 -18.47
N LYS A 274 3.07 -8.45 -18.23
CA LYS A 274 1.73 -7.99 -18.65
C LYS A 274 1.37 -6.65 -18.01
N HIS A 275 1.72 -6.43 -16.74
CA HIS A 275 1.49 -5.15 -16.05
C HIS A 275 2.23 -3.97 -16.71
N SER A 276 3.48 -4.19 -17.13
CA SER A 276 4.22 -3.20 -17.94
C SER A 276 3.60 -3.04 -19.33
N LEU A 277 3.32 -4.15 -20.02
CA LEU A 277 2.79 -4.13 -21.37
C LEU A 277 1.44 -3.39 -21.47
N VAL A 278 0.52 -3.61 -20.52
CA VAL A 278 -0.76 -2.88 -20.52
C VAL A 278 -0.55 -1.39 -20.36
N GLN A 279 0.47 -0.91 -19.64
CA GLN A 279 0.77 0.51 -19.56
C GLN A 279 1.39 1.04 -20.86
N MET A 280 2.26 0.26 -21.50
CA MET A 280 2.87 0.63 -22.77
C MET A 280 1.81 0.79 -23.87
N TYR A 281 0.85 -0.13 -23.93
CA TYR A 281 -0.35 0.02 -24.74
C TYR A 281 -1.17 1.22 -24.28
N GLY A 282 -1.16 2.30 -25.04
CA GLY A 282 -1.91 3.51 -24.77
C GLY A 282 -1.07 4.72 -24.39
N HIS A 283 0.26 4.55 -24.23
CA HIS A 283 1.16 5.63 -23.83
C HIS A 283 2.40 5.76 -24.72
N PHE A 284 2.83 4.67 -25.38
CA PHE A 284 4.02 4.69 -26.24
C PHE A 284 3.66 5.18 -27.65
N GLU A 285 4.61 5.83 -28.32
CA GLU A 285 4.45 6.29 -29.71
C GLU A 285 4.17 5.11 -30.65
N GLY A 286 3.16 5.24 -31.50
CA GLY A 286 2.68 4.16 -32.37
C GLY A 286 1.80 3.12 -31.67
N TYR A 287 1.60 3.25 -30.35
CA TYR A 287 0.76 2.39 -29.54
C TYR A 287 -0.23 3.21 -28.68
N GLN A 288 -0.50 4.47 -29.03
CA GLN A 288 -1.52 5.26 -28.33
C GLN A 288 -2.89 4.58 -28.46
N LEU A 289 -3.81 4.82 -27.52
CA LEU A 289 -5.11 4.11 -27.49
C LEU A 289 -5.89 4.24 -28.81
N SER A 290 -5.82 5.40 -29.45
CA SER A 290 -6.44 5.65 -30.76
C SER A 290 -5.74 4.94 -31.93
N GLU A 291 -4.48 4.57 -31.77
CA GLU A 291 -3.62 3.93 -32.79
C GLU A 291 -3.63 2.41 -32.69
N LEU A 292 -3.99 1.84 -31.52
CA LEU A 292 -4.04 0.39 -31.33
C LEU A 292 -5.00 -0.28 -32.31
N LYS A 293 -4.62 -1.45 -32.84
CA LYS A 293 -5.55 -2.30 -33.58
C LYS A 293 -6.63 -2.86 -32.64
N ASP A 294 -7.79 -3.20 -33.18
CA ASP A 294 -8.92 -3.69 -32.38
C ASP A 294 -8.58 -4.96 -31.58
N ASP A 295 -7.85 -5.89 -32.18
CA ASP A 295 -7.41 -7.13 -31.53
C ASP A 295 -6.44 -6.86 -30.36
N VAL A 296 -5.53 -5.89 -30.52
CA VAL A 296 -4.61 -5.47 -29.46
C VAL A 296 -5.35 -4.76 -28.33
N LEU A 297 -6.34 -3.93 -28.65
CA LEU A 297 -7.18 -3.27 -27.65
C LEU A 297 -8.00 -4.28 -26.84
N GLN A 298 -8.58 -5.30 -27.50
CA GLN A 298 -9.26 -6.39 -26.81
C GLN A 298 -8.30 -7.23 -25.95
N ARG A 299 -7.08 -7.49 -26.43
CA ARG A 299 -6.04 -8.17 -25.65
C ARG A 299 -5.66 -7.38 -24.40
N LYS A 300 -5.52 -6.04 -24.50
CA LYS A 300 -5.29 -5.16 -23.34
C LYS A 300 -6.41 -5.31 -22.29
N LEU A 301 -7.68 -5.31 -22.71
CA LEU A 301 -8.82 -5.51 -21.81
C LEU A 301 -8.81 -6.89 -21.15
N ALA A 302 -8.54 -7.95 -21.91
CA ALA A 302 -8.46 -9.31 -21.39
C ALA A 302 -7.36 -9.41 -20.32
N MET A 303 -6.16 -8.91 -20.61
CA MET A 303 -5.05 -8.90 -19.65
C MET A 303 -5.39 -8.14 -18.36
N CYS A 304 -6.05 -6.97 -18.44
CA CYS A 304 -6.46 -6.24 -17.24
C CYS A 304 -7.44 -7.06 -16.39
N ARG A 305 -8.45 -7.67 -17.01
CA ARG A 305 -9.45 -8.49 -16.30
C ARG A 305 -8.82 -9.73 -15.67
N GLU A 306 -7.97 -10.44 -16.41
CA GLU A 306 -7.22 -11.61 -15.91
C GLU A 306 -6.36 -11.26 -14.70
N MET A 307 -5.61 -10.15 -14.76
CA MET A 307 -4.79 -9.70 -13.62
C MET A 307 -5.65 -9.32 -12.41
N MET A 308 -6.80 -8.68 -12.60
CA MET A 308 -7.71 -8.34 -11.50
C MET A 308 -8.29 -9.59 -10.82
N LEU A 309 -8.61 -10.65 -11.57
CA LEU A 309 -9.08 -11.90 -10.98
C LEU A 309 -8.04 -12.53 -10.03
N ILE A 310 -6.75 -12.43 -10.37
CA ILE A 310 -5.67 -12.91 -9.50
C ILE A 310 -5.54 -12.04 -8.25
N ILE A 311 -5.66 -10.72 -8.39
CA ILE A 311 -5.65 -9.79 -7.26
C ILE A 311 -6.83 -10.09 -6.32
N ASP A 312 -8.01 -10.36 -6.87
CA ASP A 312 -9.22 -10.67 -6.09
C ASP A 312 -9.08 -11.93 -5.23
N ILE A 313 -8.23 -12.88 -5.63
CA ILE A 313 -7.93 -14.08 -4.84
C ILE A 313 -6.87 -13.79 -3.76
N LEU A 314 -5.79 -13.08 -4.12
CA LEU A 314 -4.63 -12.91 -3.24
C LEU A 314 -4.72 -11.74 -2.25
N ASP A 315 -5.40 -10.69 -2.66
CA ASP A 315 -5.55 -9.43 -1.93
C ASP A 315 -6.88 -8.77 -2.33
N PRO A 316 -8.03 -9.33 -1.90
CA PRO A 316 -9.37 -8.93 -2.38
C PRO A 316 -9.65 -7.43 -2.27
N GLN A 317 -9.15 -6.80 -1.20
CA GLN A 317 -9.28 -5.36 -0.96
C GLN A 317 -8.10 -4.54 -1.48
N SER A 318 -7.18 -5.19 -2.18
CA SER A 318 -5.98 -4.62 -2.78
C SER A 318 -5.17 -3.77 -1.79
N PHE A 319 -5.11 -4.18 -0.52
CA PHE A 319 -4.46 -3.41 0.54
C PHE A 319 -2.93 -3.40 0.39
N ARG A 320 -2.37 -4.47 -0.16
CA ARG A 320 -0.93 -4.63 -0.41
C ARG A 320 -0.57 -4.35 -1.86
N LEU A 321 -1.52 -4.53 -2.77
CA LEU A 321 -1.37 -4.31 -4.20
C LEU A 321 -2.03 -3.01 -4.68
N THR A 322 -2.21 -2.02 -3.79
CA THR A 322 -3.00 -0.80 -4.07
C THR A 322 -2.60 -0.08 -5.35
N LEU A 323 -1.30 0.23 -5.51
CA LEU A 323 -0.79 0.91 -6.70
C LEU A 323 -0.86 0.03 -7.94
N TYR A 324 -0.58 -1.26 -7.78
CA TYR A 324 -0.57 -2.23 -8.87
C TYR A 324 -1.99 -2.39 -9.46
N ALA A 325 -2.98 -2.61 -8.59
CA ALA A 325 -4.40 -2.70 -8.94
C ALA A 325 -4.94 -1.37 -9.48
N GLY A 326 -4.56 -0.24 -8.87
CA GLY A 326 -4.98 1.09 -9.31
C GLY A 326 -4.58 1.40 -10.76
N VAL A 327 -3.36 1.00 -11.16
CA VAL A 327 -2.91 1.10 -12.56
C VAL A 327 -3.77 0.22 -13.47
N ILE A 328 -3.97 -1.05 -13.12
CA ILE A 328 -4.77 -1.97 -13.96
C ILE A 328 -6.18 -1.44 -14.20
N LEU A 329 -6.85 -0.97 -13.15
CA LEU A 329 -8.19 -0.41 -13.23
C LEU A 329 -8.25 0.86 -14.08
N LEU A 330 -7.23 1.72 -13.99
CA LEU A 330 -7.12 2.92 -14.81
C LEU A 330 -6.85 2.59 -16.30
N GLU A 331 -6.04 1.57 -16.57
CA GLU A 331 -5.77 1.12 -17.94
C GLU A 331 -6.99 0.42 -18.56
N GLN A 332 -7.73 -0.37 -17.76
CA GLN A 332 -8.95 -1.05 -18.20
C GLN A 332 -10.04 -0.04 -18.59
N GLN A 333 -10.31 0.96 -17.74
CA GLN A 333 -11.33 1.96 -18.04
C GLN A 333 -10.96 2.74 -19.30
N ALA A 334 -9.69 3.13 -19.47
CA ALA A 334 -9.26 3.88 -20.64
C ALA A 334 -9.49 3.10 -21.95
N ALA A 335 -9.22 1.79 -21.93
CA ALA A 335 -9.51 0.91 -23.07
C ALA A 335 -11.02 0.75 -23.33
N LEU A 336 -11.87 0.65 -22.30
CA LEU A 336 -13.34 0.60 -22.45
C LEU A 336 -13.90 1.87 -23.08
N ILE A 337 -13.40 3.04 -22.66
CA ILE A 337 -13.80 4.33 -23.23
C ILE A 337 -13.38 4.44 -24.70
N GLU A 338 -12.18 3.97 -25.05
CA GLU A 338 -11.73 3.90 -26.44
C GLU A 338 -12.59 2.95 -27.29
N CYS A 339 -13.01 1.79 -26.75
CA CYS A 339 -13.96 0.91 -27.43
C CYS A 339 -15.26 1.64 -27.75
N ASN A 340 -15.82 2.38 -26.80
CA ASN A 340 -17.05 3.15 -27.00
C ASN A 340 -16.88 4.22 -28.07
N ARG A 341 -15.76 4.97 -28.04
CA ARG A 341 -15.44 5.98 -29.04
C ARG A 341 -15.41 5.39 -30.45
N ARG A 342 -14.83 4.19 -30.63
CA ARG A 342 -14.79 3.48 -31.92
C ARG A 342 -16.17 3.02 -32.37
N MET A 343 -17.01 2.53 -31.46
CA MET A 343 -18.38 2.10 -31.77
C MET A 343 -19.24 3.28 -32.26
N GLN A 344 -19.10 4.45 -31.65
CA GLN A 344 -19.81 5.66 -32.04
C GLN A 344 -19.36 6.22 -33.42
N GLY A 345 -18.13 5.94 -33.84
CA GLY A 345 -17.58 6.44 -35.10
C GLY A 345 -17.79 5.53 -36.33
N ARG A 346 -18.34 4.32 -36.18
CA ARG A 346 -18.56 3.39 -37.30
C ARG A 346 -19.88 3.68 -38.02
N PRO A 347 -19.92 3.69 -39.37
CA PRO A 347 -21.17 3.78 -40.12
C PRO A 347 -22.11 2.63 -39.74
N THR A 348 -23.33 2.96 -39.32
CA THR A 348 -24.33 2.03 -38.81
C THR A 348 -24.84 1.07 -39.89
N ALA A 349 -24.24 -0.12 -39.96
CA ALA A 349 -24.77 -1.27 -40.70
C ALA A 349 -25.28 -2.39 -39.77
N GLY A 350 -25.28 -2.17 -38.45
CA GLY A 350 -25.66 -3.15 -37.43
C GLY A 350 -26.85 -2.71 -36.57
N ASP A 351 -27.35 -3.64 -35.75
CA ASP A 351 -28.45 -3.43 -34.81
C ASP A 351 -28.10 -2.32 -33.79
N GLN A 352 -28.75 -1.17 -33.94
CA GLN A 352 -28.47 0.05 -33.20
C GLN A 352 -28.76 -0.12 -31.69
N ILE A 353 -29.67 -1.04 -31.34
CA ILE A 353 -29.98 -1.41 -29.95
C ILE A 353 -28.78 -2.11 -29.32
N CYS A 354 -28.22 -3.12 -29.99
CA CYS A 354 -27.05 -3.88 -29.51
C CYS A 354 -25.82 -2.98 -29.32
N ILE A 355 -25.62 -1.99 -30.19
CA ILE A 355 -24.52 -1.01 -30.05
C ILE A 355 -24.72 -0.14 -28.80
N ALA A 356 -25.92 0.39 -28.59
CA ALA A 356 -26.23 1.21 -27.42
C ALA A 356 -26.07 0.44 -26.10
N GLU A 357 -26.52 -0.82 -26.05
CA GLU A 357 -26.36 -1.71 -24.90
C GLU A 357 -24.87 -1.98 -24.57
N ASN A 358 -24.05 -2.25 -25.59
CA ASN A 358 -22.62 -2.46 -25.41
C ASN A 358 -21.91 -1.20 -24.91
N ILE A 359 -22.26 -0.02 -25.44
CA ILE A 359 -21.72 1.27 -24.99
C ILE A 359 -22.03 1.51 -23.51
N LYS A 360 -23.30 1.28 -23.13
CA LYS A 360 -23.74 1.40 -21.73
C LYS A 360 -22.96 0.46 -20.81
N ARG A 361 -22.85 -0.83 -21.19
CA ARG A 361 -22.10 -1.82 -20.41
C ARG A 361 -20.64 -1.41 -20.18
N ASN A 362 -19.98 -0.91 -21.23
CA ASN A 362 -18.59 -0.46 -21.12
C ASN A 362 -18.45 0.77 -20.20
N PHE A 363 -19.39 1.71 -20.24
CA PHE A 363 -19.40 2.85 -19.30
C PHE A 363 -19.62 2.40 -17.85
N ASP A 364 -20.54 1.48 -17.62
CA ASP A 364 -20.83 0.94 -16.29
C ASP A 364 -19.59 0.22 -15.72
N GLU A 365 -18.93 -0.62 -16.52
CA GLU A 365 -17.69 -1.31 -16.14
C GLU A 365 -16.54 -0.32 -15.88
N ALA A 366 -16.35 0.68 -16.76
CA ALA A 366 -15.33 1.71 -16.58
C ALA A 366 -15.56 2.53 -15.30
N ARG A 367 -16.81 2.87 -14.98
CA ARG A 367 -17.17 3.56 -13.74
C ARG A 367 -16.91 2.70 -12.51
N GLN A 368 -17.21 1.40 -12.57
CA GLN A 368 -16.88 0.46 -11.49
C GLN A 368 -15.38 0.39 -11.25
N CYS A 369 -14.57 0.30 -12.33
CA CYS A 369 -13.12 0.29 -12.23
C CYS A 369 -12.60 1.53 -11.51
N LEU A 370 -13.08 2.70 -11.92
CA LEU A 370 -12.66 3.98 -11.34
C LEU A 370 -13.11 4.16 -9.88
N ASN A 371 -14.33 3.75 -9.54
CA ASN A 371 -14.81 3.80 -8.16
C ASN A 371 -13.97 2.91 -7.24
N ARG A 372 -13.67 1.68 -7.70
CA ARG A 372 -12.79 0.75 -6.98
C ARG A 372 -11.39 1.32 -6.84
N ALA A 373 -10.81 1.88 -7.90
CA ALA A 373 -9.49 2.50 -7.88
C ALA A 373 -9.44 3.68 -6.89
N LYS A 374 -10.47 4.54 -6.86
CA LYS A 374 -10.58 5.65 -5.91
C LYS A 374 -10.62 5.15 -4.47
N ASP A 375 -11.39 4.09 -4.20
CA ASP A 375 -11.52 3.55 -2.84
C ASP A 375 -10.21 2.96 -2.33
N ILE A 376 -9.52 2.15 -3.14
CA ILE A 376 -8.26 1.52 -2.70
C ILE A 376 -7.15 2.58 -2.53
N LEU A 377 -7.10 3.59 -3.39
CA LEU A 377 -6.05 4.63 -3.36
C LEU A 377 -6.22 5.68 -2.26
N LYS A 378 -7.37 5.75 -1.57
CA LYS A 378 -7.64 6.77 -0.54
C LYS A 378 -6.61 6.79 0.59
N ASN A 379 -5.99 5.65 0.87
CA ASN A 379 -5.01 5.47 1.94
C ASN A 379 -3.55 5.62 1.47
N GLU A 380 -3.30 5.76 0.15
CA GLU A 380 -1.95 5.87 -0.43
C GLU A 380 -1.44 7.33 -0.52
N MET A 381 -2.03 8.23 0.27
CA MET A 381 -1.69 9.66 0.29
C MET A 381 -0.31 9.96 0.90
N GLY A 382 0.39 8.93 1.40
CA GLY A 382 1.78 9.03 1.87
C GLY A 382 2.82 9.05 0.75
N THR A 383 2.47 8.65 -0.48
CA THR A 383 3.42 8.55 -1.60
C THR A 383 3.08 9.50 -2.74
N LEU A 384 4.10 9.97 -3.48
CA LEU A 384 3.88 10.83 -4.66
C LEU A 384 3.14 10.07 -5.77
N GLN A 385 3.46 8.79 -5.94
CA GLN A 385 2.86 7.90 -6.92
C GLN A 385 1.37 7.70 -6.63
N GLY A 386 1.01 7.42 -5.37
CA GLY A 386 -0.37 7.28 -4.93
C GLY A 386 -1.20 8.54 -5.18
N LYS A 387 -0.66 9.72 -4.84
CA LYS A 387 -1.31 11.01 -5.13
C LYS A 387 -1.57 11.23 -6.61
N LYS A 388 -0.54 11.07 -7.45
CA LYS A 388 -0.67 11.26 -8.91
C LYS A 388 -1.65 10.28 -9.55
N LEU A 389 -1.66 9.04 -9.07
CA LEU A 389 -2.59 8.04 -9.59
C LEU A 389 -4.03 8.34 -9.18
N LEU A 390 -4.26 8.77 -7.93
CA LEU A 390 -5.59 9.17 -7.47
C LEU A 390 -6.12 10.41 -8.22
N GLU A 391 -5.25 11.37 -8.53
CA GLU A 391 -5.57 12.53 -9.35
C GLU A 391 -6.08 12.09 -10.73
N LYS A 392 -5.31 11.24 -11.44
CA LYS A 392 -5.72 10.67 -12.74
C LYS A 392 -7.06 9.92 -12.68
N VAL A 393 -7.28 9.14 -11.62
CA VAL A 393 -8.56 8.43 -11.40
C VAL A 393 -9.71 9.41 -11.20
N SER A 394 -9.48 10.49 -10.45
CA SER A 394 -10.48 11.52 -10.19
C SER A 394 -10.85 12.30 -11.46
N ASP A 395 -9.87 12.64 -12.29
CA ASP A 395 -10.08 13.30 -13.58
C ASP A 395 -10.88 12.42 -14.55
N ALA A 396 -10.55 11.13 -14.59
CA ALA A 396 -11.28 10.14 -15.38
C ALA A 396 -12.74 9.98 -14.92
N LEU A 397 -13.00 9.97 -13.60
CA LEU A 397 -14.35 9.97 -13.02
C LEU A 397 -15.15 11.23 -13.41
N GLY A 398 -14.50 12.39 -13.42
CA GLY A 398 -15.14 13.63 -13.87
C GLY A 398 -15.51 13.60 -15.36
N SER A 399 -14.67 12.96 -16.17
CA SER A 399 -14.84 12.86 -17.62
C SER A 399 -15.93 11.87 -18.02
N ILE A 400 -15.97 10.69 -17.39
CA ILE A 400 -16.96 9.65 -17.69
C ILE A 400 -18.39 10.09 -17.32
N GLY A 401 -18.55 10.85 -16.22
CA GLY A 401 -19.84 11.41 -15.82
C GLY A 401 -20.44 12.36 -16.87
N LYS A 402 -19.60 13.13 -17.57
CA LYS A 402 -20.03 14.03 -18.65
C LYS A 402 -20.39 13.26 -19.92
N GLN A 403 -19.61 12.25 -20.29
CA GLN A 403 -19.82 11.46 -21.51
C GLN A 403 -21.06 10.54 -21.43
N SER A 404 -21.33 9.96 -20.25
CA SER A 404 -22.52 9.16 -20.01
C SER A 404 -23.81 9.99 -20.14
N ALA A 405 -23.82 11.24 -19.64
CA ALA A 405 -24.97 12.13 -19.74
C ALA A 405 -25.31 12.52 -21.19
N ILE A 406 -24.29 12.73 -22.03
CA ILE A 406 -24.47 13.06 -23.46
C ILE A 406 -25.05 11.88 -24.23
N THR A 407 -24.69 10.65 -23.87
CA THR A 407 -25.14 9.42 -24.56
C THR A 407 -26.58 9.01 -24.20
N ILE A 408 -27.12 9.46 -23.05
CA ILE A 408 -28.51 9.19 -22.65
C ILE A 408 -29.49 10.20 -23.27
N LEU A 409 -28.98 11.36 -23.73
CA LEU A 409 -29.79 12.45 -24.31
C LEU A 409 -29.81 12.45 -25.84
N ALA A 410 -29.02 11.59 -26.49
CA ALA A 410 -28.97 11.38 -27.93
C ALA A 410 -29.50 9.98 -28.26
#